data_AF-H3GGM2-F1
#
_entry.id   AF-H3GGM2-F1
#
_cell.length_a   1.000
_cell.length_b   1.000
_cell.length_c   1.000
_cell.angle_alpha   90.00
_cell.angle_beta   90.00
_cell.angle_gamma   90.00
#
_symmetry.space_group_name_H-M   'P 1'
#
loop_
_entity.id
_entity.type
_entity.pdbx_description
1 polymer ?
#
loop_
_entity_poly.entity_id
_entity_poly.type
_entity_poly.pdbx_seq_one_letter_code
_entity_poly.pdbx_strand_id
1 'polypeptide(L)'
;MRRLSTASASTSTAAPARALRRLFQHQPIEELPELKSILAVQNLVAKIPQQPKPHALRENEAYRRWIETYRNSNSLGDQTQLDKETFDALVKEAGAYLQTREDEAFQDCDRIGPLDEEELSSPKAEAFVEAVKMKLSRHMTQAAASFELLDKDKDGKVDVEEVEKLLQVAAHGNGPEWLKSKFRRGDSVYRSGQFHLYDANGDNIVSEAESKLILDSMIATQKAVMTEIFATHVENLPKKHEKLFAKSLSEEDFKSKIPEKVRCVFHFANKLDEERKTYDWELFEDSQKAEFPELHNLLAVYAKGFYDERFTFYERKQEKRSTRYKGLLLAAAIGLGDYITAVI
;
A
#
# COMPACT_ATOMS: atom_id res chain seq x y z
N MET A 1 -24.34 -64.06 58.43
CA MET A 1 -24.76 -63.23 57.27
C MET A 1 -23.60 -62.33 56.85
N ARG A 2 -22.85 -62.73 55.82
CA ARG A 2 -21.82 -61.91 55.15
C ARG A 2 -22.33 -61.62 53.74
N ARG A 3 -22.48 -60.35 53.37
CA ARG A 3 -22.76 -59.93 51.99
C ARG A 3 -21.47 -59.37 51.37
N LEU A 4 -21.02 -60.03 50.32
CA LEU A 4 -20.05 -59.52 49.36
C LEU A 4 -20.83 -58.67 48.34
N SER A 5 -20.39 -57.43 48.09
CA SER A 5 -20.83 -56.63 46.95
C SER A 5 -19.65 -56.44 46.01
N THR A 6 -19.79 -57.03 44.83
CA THR A 6 -18.93 -56.90 43.65
C THR A 6 -19.10 -55.53 43.01
N ALA A 7 -18.02 -54.79 42.86
CA ALA A 7 -17.93 -53.63 41.97
C ALA A 7 -17.65 -54.12 40.54
N SER A 8 -18.56 -53.86 39.61
CA SER A 8 -18.33 -54.02 38.17
C SER A 8 -17.68 -52.75 37.61
N ALA A 9 -16.43 -52.87 37.14
CA ALA A 9 -15.76 -51.84 36.36
C ALA A 9 -16.32 -51.84 34.93
N SER A 10 -17.02 -50.77 34.54
CA SER A 10 -17.36 -50.50 33.14
C SER A 10 -16.24 -49.65 32.52
N THR A 11 -15.33 -50.28 31.79
CA THR A 11 -14.34 -49.59 30.95
C THR A 11 -15.03 -48.89 29.79
N SER A 12 -15.01 -47.55 29.79
CA SER A 12 -15.48 -46.70 28.71
C SER A 12 -14.45 -46.65 27.56
N THR A 13 -14.61 -47.49 26.54
CA THR A 13 -13.88 -47.40 25.28
C THR A 13 -14.57 -46.39 24.34
N ALA A 14 -14.27 -45.10 24.49
CA ALA A 14 -14.75 -44.04 23.58
C ALA A 14 -13.65 -42.99 23.26
N ALA A 15 -12.38 -43.41 23.23
CA ALA A 15 -11.24 -42.52 22.96
C ALA A 15 -10.85 -42.33 21.47
N PRO A 16 -11.00 -43.29 20.53
CA PRO A 16 -10.40 -43.12 19.20
C PRO A 16 -11.17 -42.17 18.27
N ALA A 17 -12.49 -42.08 18.41
CA ALA A 17 -13.33 -41.23 17.56
C ALA A 17 -13.12 -39.72 17.79
N ARG A 18 -12.82 -39.30 19.03
CA ARG A 18 -12.54 -37.89 19.35
C ARG A 18 -11.17 -37.43 18.85
N ALA A 19 -10.15 -38.30 18.87
CA ALA A 19 -8.83 -38.00 18.35
C ALA A 19 -8.84 -37.85 16.82
N LEU A 20 -9.55 -38.75 16.11
CA LEU A 20 -9.79 -38.62 14.67
C LEU A 20 -10.57 -37.34 14.35
N ARG A 21 -11.63 -37.02 15.09
CA ARG A 21 -12.44 -35.81 14.83
C ARG A 21 -11.64 -34.51 14.99
N ARG A 22 -10.66 -34.46 15.91
CA ARG A 22 -9.72 -33.33 16.03
C ARG A 22 -8.67 -33.28 14.91
N LEU A 23 -8.25 -34.44 14.38
CA LEU A 23 -7.43 -34.50 13.17
C LEU A 23 -8.16 -33.96 11.92
N PHE A 24 -9.50 -33.99 11.92
CA PHE A 24 -10.35 -33.56 10.80
C PHE A 24 -11.02 -32.18 10.99
N GLN A 25 -10.81 -31.49 12.12
CA GLN A 25 -11.25 -30.09 12.25
C GLN A 25 -10.29 -29.20 11.46
N HIS A 26 -10.58 -29.02 10.18
CA HIS A 26 -9.97 -27.98 9.38
C HIS A 26 -10.49 -26.65 9.90
N GLN A 27 -9.61 -25.86 10.52
CA GLN A 27 -9.90 -24.46 10.76
C GLN A 27 -10.20 -23.81 9.40
N PRO A 28 -11.27 -23.01 9.27
CA PRO A 28 -11.54 -22.25 8.06
C PRO A 28 -10.30 -21.46 7.64
N ILE A 29 -10.03 -21.38 6.34
CA ILE A 29 -8.83 -20.69 5.83
C ILE A 29 -8.85 -19.23 6.28
N GLU A 30 -10.04 -18.62 6.28
CA GLU A 30 -10.34 -17.26 6.71
C GLU A 30 -10.00 -17.01 8.19
N GLU A 31 -9.93 -18.07 9.00
CA GLU A 31 -9.59 -17.97 10.42
C GLU A 31 -8.09 -18.05 10.70
N LEU A 32 -7.26 -18.28 9.69
CA LEU A 32 -5.81 -18.28 9.86
C LEU A 32 -5.34 -16.88 10.29
N PRO A 33 -4.55 -16.77 11.39
CA PRO A 33 -4.09 -15.47 11.91
C PRO A 33 -3.35 -14.63 10.87
N GLU A 34 -2.59 -15.27 9.98
CA GLU A 34 -1.94 -14.62 8.85
C GLU A 34 -2.96 -13.91 7.94
N LEU A 35 -3.99 -14.62 7.49
CA LEU A 35 -4.98 -14.08 6.56
C LEU A 35 -5.85 -13.01 7.22
N LYS A 36 -6.19 -13.17 8.50
CA LYS A 36 -6.88 -12.12 9.25
C LYS A 36 -6.05 -10.85 9.40
N SER A 37 -4.74 -10.98 9.62
CA SER A 37 -3.84 -9.80 9.73
C SER A 37 -3.72 -9.08 8.39
N ILE A 38 -3.60 -9.81 7.27
CA ILE A 38 -3.58 -9.22 5.92
C ILE A 38 -4.93 -8.56 5.59
N LEU A 39 -6.05 -9.22 5.93
CA LEU A 39 -7.39 -8.68 5.73
C LEU A 39 -7.64 -7.41 6.56
N ALA A 40 -7.14 -7.37 7.80
CA ALA A 40 -7.18 -6.16 8.62
C ALA A 40 -6.45 -4.99 7.95
N VAL A 41 -5.23 -5.23 7.43
CA VAL A 41 -4.50 -4.22 6.65
C VAL A 41 -5.32 -3.75 5.45
N GLN A 42 -5.87 -4.68 4.66
CA GLN A 42 -6.70 -4.37 3.50
C GLN A 42 -7.88 -3.46 3.88
N ASN A 43 -8.59 -3.79 4.95
CA ASN A 43 -9.73 -3.01 5.42
C ASN A 43 -9.33 -1.62 5.94
N LEU A 44 -8.18 -1.51 6.60
CA LEU A 44 -7.67 -0.23 7.10
C LEU A 44 -7.23 0.68 5.95
N VAL A 45 -6.40 0.19 5.02
CA VAL A 45 -5.95 1.02 3.89
C VAL A 45 -7.09 1.38 2.93
N ALA A 46 -8.15 0.57 2.87
CA ALA A 46 -9.36 0.91 2.11
C ALA A 46 -10.12 2.13 2.67
N LYS A 47 -9.91 2.50 3.95
CA LYS A 47 -10.50 3.70 4.57
C LYS A 47 -9.77 5.00 4.20
N ILE A 48 -8.62 4.90 3.54
CA ILE A 48 -7.86 6.08 3.13
C ILE A 48 -8.64 6.84 2.06
N PRO A 49 -8.98 8.13 2.29
CA PRO A 49 -9.74 8.92 1.33
C PRO A 49 -8.89 9.26 0.10
N GLN A 50 -9.55 9.64 -1.00
CA GLN A 50 -8.89 10.08 -2.25
C GLN A 50 -7.88 11.21 -2.05
N GLN A 51 -8.06 12.04 -1.01
CA GLN A 51 -7.08 13.03 -0.62
C GLN A 51 -6.56 12.70 0.79
N PRO A 52 -5.49 11.89 0.89
CA PRO A 52 -4.98 11.40 2.16
C PRO A 52 -4.12 12.44 2.87
N LYS A 53 -4.73 13.58 3.22
CA LYS A 53 -4.09 14.60 4.05
C LYS A 53 -4.01 14.10 5.49
N PRO A 54 -2.80 13.95 6.07
CA PRO A 54 -2.69 13.63 7.48
C PRO A 54 -3.22 14.80 8.32
N HIS A 55 -4.04 14.49 9.31
CA HIS A 55 -4.51 15.40 10.34
C HIS A 55 -3.34 16.10 11.04
N ALA A 56 -2.28 15.37 11.37
CA ALA A 56 -1.10 15.93 12.04
C ALA A 56 -0.39 17.04 11.24
N LEU A 57 -0.53 17.03 9.90
CA LEU A 57 0.03 18.08 9.03
C LEU A 57 -1.00 19.19 8.74
N ARG A 58 -2.29 18.86 8.79
CA ARG A 58 -3.40 19.80 8.59
C ARG A 58 -3.58 20.72 9.79
N GLU A 59 -3.53 20.17 11.00
CA GLU A 59 -3.70 20.96 12.21
C GLU A 59 -2.65 22.06 12.25
N ASN A 60 -3.13 23.30 12.41
CA ASN A 60 -2.28 24.48 12.53
C ASN A 60 -1.32 24.72 11.35
N GLU A 61 -1.57 24.11 10.18
CA GLU A 61 -0.63 24.15 9.06
C GLU A 61 0.80 23.79 9.49
N ALA A 62 0.92 22.79 10.38
CA ALA A 62 2.17 22.47 11.08
C ALA A 62 3.38 22.32 10.15
N TYR A 63 3.17 21.70 8.99
CA TYR A 63 4.24 21.53 8.01
C TYR A 63 4.67 22.83 7.33
N ARG A 64 3.72 23.70 6.98
CA ARG A 64 4.03 25.03 6.42
C ARG A 64 4.81 25.87 7.43
N ARG A 65 4.36 25.89 8.69
CA ARG A 65 5.05 26.61 9.77
C ARG A 65 6.44 26.05 10.02
N TRP A 66 6.62 24.74 9.91
CA TRP A 66 7.93 24.11 10.02
C TRP A 66 8.87 24.57 8.89
N ILE A 67 8.40 24.58 7.62
CA ILE A 67 9.16 25.10 6.47
C ILE A 67 9.58 26.56 6.70
N GLU A 68 8.65 27.42 7.11
CA GLU A 68 8.92 28.84 7.41
C GLU A 68 9.96 28.99 8.52
N THR A 69 9.83 28.20 9.60
CA THR A 69 10.77 28.22 10.73
C THR A 69 12.15 27.76 10.31
N TYR A 70 12.24 26.70 9.50
CA TYR A 70 13.50 26.19 8.97
C TYR A 70 14.20 27.25 8.10
N ARG A 71 13.46 27.98 7.26
CA ARG A 71 14.02 29.05 6.44
C ARG A 71 14.58 30.19 7.27
N ASN A 72 13.82 30.66 8.25
CA ASN A 72 14.25 31.75 9.12
C ASN A 72 15.48 31.37 9.94
N SER A 73 15.59 30.12 10.36
CA SER A 73 16.70 29.63 11.19
C SER A 73 17.99 29.41 10.40
N ASN A 74 17.89 29.08 9.10
CA ASN A 74 19.04 28.78 8.23
C ASN A 74 19.40 29.93 7.27
N SER A 75 18.93 31.15 7.55
CA SER A 75 19.18 32.34 6.70
C SER A 75 18.70 32.17 5.24
N LEU A 76 17.72 31.29 5.01
CA LEU A 76 17.06 31.09 3.71
C LEU A 76 15.82 32.00 3.55
N GLY A 77 15.50 32.80 4.57
CA GLY A 77 14.37 33.73 4.54
C GLY A 77 14.48 34.76 3.42
N ASP A 78 15.71 35.24 3.16
CA ASP A 78 15.99 36.25 2.13
C ASP A 78 16.44 35.64 0.79
N GLN A 79 16.66 34.33 0.73
CA GLN A 79 17.05 33.65 -0.51
C GLN A 79 15.81 33.42 -1.38
N THR A 80 15.94 33.75 -2.67
CA THR A 80 14.94 33.45 -3.70
C THR A 80 15.27 32.17 -4.46
N GLN A 81 16.53 31.72 -4.40
CA GLN A 81 17.03 30.54 -5.10
C GLN A 81 17.88 29.67 -4.16
N LEU A 82 17.77 28.35 -4.31
CA LEU A 82 18.58 27.35 -3.62
C LEU A 82 19.56 26.71 -4.59
N ASP A 83 20.82 26.58 -4.19
CA ASP A 83 21.75 25.68 -4.87
C ASP A 83 21.46 24.21 -4.51
N LYS A 84 22.16 23.28 -5.18
CA LYS A 84 21.98 21.84 -4.98
C LYS A 84 22.21 21.40 -3.54
N GLU A 85 23.26 21.90 -2.89
CA GLU A 85 23.60 21.49 -1.52
C GLU A 85 22.52 21.94 -0.52
N THR A 86 22.03 23.17 -0.69
CA THR A 86 21.00 23.75 0.15
C THR A 86 19.63 23.10 -0.09
N PHE A 87 19.31 22.77 -1.35
CA PHE A 87 18.13 21.99 -1.70
C PHE A 87 18.16 20.60 -1.06
N ASP A 88 19.25 19.86 -1.23
CA ASP A 88 19.39 18.50 -0.69
C ASP A 88 19.30 18.51 0.85
N ALA A 89 19.86 19.53 1.50
CA ALA A 89 19.73 19.74 2.94
C ALA A 89 18.27 20.00 3.36
N LEU A 90 17.55 20.88 2.66
CA LEU A 90 16.14 21.17 2.93
C LEU A 90 15.26 19.91 2.78
N VAL A 91 15.45 19.16 1.71
CA VAL A 91 14.69 17.92 1.43
C VAL A 91 14.99 16.86 2.48
N LYS A 92 16.25 16.72 2.89
CA LYS A 92 16.66 15.79 3.95
C LYS A 92 16.01 16.13 5.28
N GLU A 93 16.02 17.40 5.68
CA GLU A 93 15.41 17.87 6.92
C GLU A 93 13.87 17.77 6.88
N ALA A 94 13.26 18.02 5.72
CA ALA A 94 11.84 17.80 5.50
C ALA A 94 11.47 16.31 5.67
N GLY A 95 12.29 15.42 5.10
CA GLY A 95 12.16 13.99 5.30
C GLY A 95 12.31 13.57 6.77
N ALA A 96 13.27 14.16 7.49
CA ALA A 96 13.50 13.87 8.92
C ALA A 96 12.34 14.37 9.80
N TYR A 97 11.78 15.54 9.50
CA TYR A 97 10.58 16.05 10.17
C TYR A 97 9.40 15.11 9.97
N LEU A 98 9.13 14.71 8.72
CA LEU A 98 8.03 13.78 8.42
C LEU A 98 8.25 12.40 9.02
N GLN A 99 9.50 11.90 9.07
CA GLN A 99 9.83 10.66 9.75
C GLN A 99 9.52 10.73 11.25
N THR A 100 9.88 11.84 11.92
CA THR A 100 9.59 12.00 13.35
C THR A 100 8.08 11.98 13.61
N ARG A 101 7.29 12.67 12.77
CA ARG A 101 5.83 12.67 12.85
C ARG A 101 5.20 11.32 12.54
N GLU A 102 5.78 10.59 11.58
CA GLU A 102 5.40 9.21 11.28
C GLU A 102 5.67 8.29 12.47
N ASP A 103 6.85 8.38 13.08
CA ASP A 103 7.23 7.57 14.24
C ASP A 103 6.29 7.86 15.43
N GLU A 104 5.96 9.12 15.70
CA GLU A 104 4.94 9.52 16.69
C GLU A 104 3.57 8.89 16.39
N ALA A 105 3.14 8.90 15.12
CA ALA A 105 1.84 8.32 14.73
C ALA A 105 1.82 6.79 14.86
N PHE A 106 2.95 6.11 14.61
CA PHE A 106 3.06 4.66 14.80
C PHE A 106 3.39 4.24 16.22
N GLN A 107 3.89 5.13 17.08
CA GLN A 107 4.26 4.81 18.46
C GLN A 107 3.06 4.29 19.27
N ASP A 108 1.88 4.87 19.05
CA ASP A 108 0.64 4.46 19.70
C ASP A 108 -0.09 3.33 18.95
N CYS A 109 0.45 2.89 17.80
CA CYS A 109 -0.08 1.80 17.02
C CYS A 109 0.71 0.51 17.30
N ASP A 110 0.11 -0.43 18.04
CA ASP A 110 0.61 -1.80 18.02
C ASP A 110 0.65 -2.34 16.59
N ARG A 111 1.49 -3.34 16.33
CA ARG A 111 1.49 -4.05 15.05
C ARG A 111 0.09 -4.63 14.77
N ILE A 112 -0.31 -4.59 13.50
CA ILE A 112 -1.61 -5.11 13.07
C ILE A 112 -1.60 -6.62 13.12
N GLY A 113 -2.36 -7.15 14.07
CA GLY A 113 -2.75 -8.55 14.12
C GLY A 113 -4.12 -8.81 13.48
N PRO A 114 -4.74 -9.95 13.80
CA PRO A 114 -6.12 -10.23 13.47
C PRO A 114 -7.02 -9.20 14.14
N LEU A 115 -7.75 -8.41 13.36
CA LEU A 115 -8.78 -7.50 13.87
C LEU A 115 -10.16 -8.02 13.52
N ASP A 116 -11.11 -7.87 14.44
CA ASP A 116 -12.53 -8.09 14.16
C ASP A 116 -13.25 -6.81 13.65
N GLU A 117 -14.54 -6.92 13.32
CA GLU A 117 -15.31 -5.80 12.77
C GLU A 117 -15.48 -4.64 13.75
N GLU A 118 -15.57 -4.92 15.05
CA GLU A 118 -15.70 -3.90 16.10
C GLU A 118 -14.39 -3.12 16.25
N GLU A 119 -13.26 -3.84 16.27
CA GLU A 119 -11.92 -3.28 16.34
C GLU A 119 -11.56 -2.45 15.10
N LEU A 120 -12.05 -2.84 13.90
CA LEU A 120 -11.87 -2.05 12.69
C LEU A 120 -12.53 -0.66 12.78
N SER A 121 -13.53 -0.47 13.64
CA SER A 121 -14.21 0.81 13.86
C SER A 121 -13.70 1.55 15.10
N SER A 122 -12.63 1.06 15.73
CA SER A 122 -12.06 1.63 16.94
C SER A 122 -11.16 2.85 16.66
N PRO A 123 -10.88 3.68 17.68
CA PRO A 123 -9.87 4.74 17.57
C PRO A 123 -8.48 4.23 17.19
N LYS A 124 -8.14 2.98 17.52
CA LYS A 124 -6.88 2.34 17.13
C LYS A 124 -6.79 2.13 15.62
N ALA A 125 -7.90 1.73 15.00
CA ALA A 125 -7.97 1.62 13.54
C ALA A 125 -7.82 2.99 12.87
N GLU A 126 -8.44 4.04 13.42
CA GLU A 126 -8.28 5.41 12.93
C GLU A 126 -6.84 5.91 13.07
N ALA A 127 -6.19 5.65 14.21
CA ALA A 127 -4.78 5.99 14.44
C ALA A 127 -3.86 5.31 13.43
N PHE A 128 -4.08 4.02 13.14
CA PHE A 128 -3.29 3.32 12.12
C PHE A 128 -3.49 3.92 10.72
N VAL A 129 -4.73 4.21 10.34
CA VAL A 129 -5.03 4.85 9.05
C VAL A 129 -4.32 6.20 8.96
N GLU A 130 -4.30 6.96 10.05
CA GLU A 130 -3.58 8.22 10.13
C GLU A 130 -2.06 8.05 9.99
N ALA A 131 -1.48 7.05 10.65
CA ALA A 131 -0.07 6.71 10.53
C ALA A 131 0.32 6.29 9.10
N VAL A 132 -0.56 5.55 8.39
CA VAL A 132 -0.34 5.22 6.96
C VAL A 132 -0.37 6.46 6.08
N LYS A 133 -1.26 7.44 6.34
CA LYS A 133 -1.24 8.72 5.60
C LYS A 133 0.09 9.44 5.83
N MET A 134 0.58 9.49 7.07
CA MET A 134 1.88 10.07 7.40
C MET A 134 3.03 9.41 6.63
N LYS A 135 3.07 8.07 6.63
CA LYS A 135 4.05 7.30 5.86
C LYS A 135 3.97 7.60 4.36
N LEU A 136 2.77 7.66 3.80
CA LEU A 136 2.57 8.05 2.41
C LEU A 136 3.10 9.45 2.14
N SER A 137 2.81 10.44 2.99
CA SER A 137 3.33 11.80 2.88
C SER A 137 4.86 11.87 2.90
N ARG A 138 5.53 11.09 3.76
CA ARG A 138 7.00 11.01 3.78
C ARG A 138 7.54 10.48 2.45
N HIS A 139 7.06 9.32 2.00
CA HIS A 139 7.52 8.68 0.77
C HIS A 139 7.25 9.56 -0.46
N MET A 140 6.09 10.22 -0.52
CA MET A 140 5.77 11.16 -1.59
C MET A 140 6.73 12.36 -1.59
N THR A 141 7.08 12.90 -0.44
CA THR A 141 8.02 14.03 -0.32
C THR A 141 9.43 13.65 -0.79
N GLN A 142 9.86 12.42 -0.52
CA GLN A 142 11.14 11.89 -0.99
C GLN A 142 11.14 11.64 -2.51
N ALA A 143 10.05 11.09 -3.06
CA ALA A 143 9.91 10.86 -4.50
C ALA A 143 9.71 12.16 -5.31
N ALA A 144 9.19 13.21 -4.66
CA ALA A 144 8.96 14.52 -5.24
C ALA A 144 10.23 15.30 -5.53
N ALA A 145 11.26 15.11 -4.71
CA ALA A 145 12.35 16.06 -4.54
C ALA A 145 13.60 15.66 -5.34
N SER A 146 13.59 15.95 -6.64
CA SER A 146 14.77 15.80 -7.51
C SER A 146 15.25 17.17 -7.96
N PHE A 147 16.46 17.53 -7.54
CA PHE A 147 17.11 18.80 -7.92
C PHE A 147 17.24 18.93 -9.45
N GLU A 148 17.69 17.86 -10.10
CA GLU A 148 17.94 17.83 -11.55
C GLU A 148 16.66 18.02 -12.38
N LEU A 149 15.51 17.69 -11.81
CA LEU A 149 14.21 17.90 -12.46
C LEU A 149 13.67 19.32 -12.25
N LEU A 150 14.21 20.06 -11.27
CA LEU A 150 13.83 21.43 -10.95
C LEU A 150 14.79 22.46 -11.59
N ASP A 151 16.09 22.15 -11.70
CA ASP A 151 17.14 22.98 -12.32
C ASP A 151 17.13 22.85 -13.87
N LYS A 152 16.07 23.37 -14.50
CA LYS A 152 15.84 23.21 -15.96
C LYS A 152 16.83 23.94 -16.84
N ASP A 153 17.20 25.18 -16.48
CA ASP A 153 18.16 25.97 -17.23
C ASP A 153 19.61 25.56 -16.94
N LYS A 154 19.80 24.61 -16.01
CA LYS A 154 21.10 24.10 -15.57
C LYS A 154 21.99 25.22 -15.05
N ASP A 155 21.37 26.25 -14.46
CA ASP A 155 22.06 27.34 -13.80
C ASP A 155 22.59 26.93 -12.41
N GLY A 156 22.22 25.72 -11.96
CA GLY A 156 22.61 25.15 -10.69
C GLY A 156 21.77 25.66 -9.53
N LYS A 157 20.57 26.21 -9.81
CA LYS A 157 19.70 26.82 -8.83
C LYS A 157 18.22 26.52 -9.07
N VAL A 158 17.44 26.53 -7.99
CA VAL A 158 15.99 26.29 -8.03
C VAL A 158 15.26 27.33 -7.20
N ASP A 159 14.07 27.76 -7.64
CA ASP A 159 13.28 28.75 -6.92
C ASP A 159 12.75 28.20 -5.59
N VAL A 160 12.96 28.95 -4.51
CA VAL A 160 12.59 28.53 -3.15
C VAL A 160 11.07 28.30 -3.04
N GLU A 161 10.25 29.20 -3.58
CA GLU A 161 8.80 29.09 -3.48
C GLU A 161 8.27 27.86 -4.25
N GLU A 162 8.91 27.50 -5.36
CA GLU A 162 8.56 26.30 -6.12
C GLU A 162 8.85 25.03 -5.32
N VAL A 163 9.99 24.97 -4.63
CA VAL A 163 10.35 23.86 -3.74
C VAL A 163 9.40 23.76 -2.56
N GLU A 164 9.02 24.88 -1.93
CA GLU A 164 8.07 24.87 -0.82
C GLU A 164 6.69 24.38 -1.22
N LYS A 165 6.17 24.87 -2.35
CA LYS A 165 4.89 24.41 -2.90
C LYS A 165 4.95 22.92 -3.25
N LEU A 166 6.07 22.45 -3.78
CA LEU A 166 6.32 21.03 -4.04
C LEU A 166 6.24 20.20 -2.76
N LEU A 167 7.01 20.57 -1.74
CA LEU A 167 7.04 19.87 -0.46
C LEU A 167 5.66 19.87 0.21
N GLN A 168 4.94 21.00 0.22
CA GLN A 168 3.59 21.10 0.81
C GLN A 168 2.59 20.18 0.11
N VAL A 169 2.60 20.15 -1.22
CA VAL A 169 1.67 19.30 -1.98
C VAL A 169 2.06 17.82 -1.85
N ALA A 170 3.35 17.49 -1.82
CA ALA A 170 3.83 16.11 -1.59
C ALA A 170 3.43 15.60 -0.20
N ALA A 171 3.54 16.46 0.81
CA ALA A 171 3.15 16.15 2.18
C ALA A 171 1.64 15.91 2.36
N HIS A 172 0.80 16.26 1.38
CA HIS A 172 -0.62 15.91 1.36
C HIS A 172 -0.93 14.52 0.76
N GLY A 173 0.11 13.76 0.40
CA GLY A 173 0.00 12.39 -0.10
C GLY A 173 -0.36 12.31 -1.59
N ASN A 174 -0.92 11.18 -2.02
CA ASN A 174 -1.13 10.83 -3.43
C ASN A 174 -2.47 11.33 -4.03
N GLY A 175 -2.99 12.46 -3.56
CA GLY A 175 -4.31 12.94 -3.95
C GLY A 175 -4.39 13.62 -5.33
N PRO A 176 -5.59 13.99 -5.79
CA PRO A 176 -5.78 14.70 -7.06
C PRO A 176 -5.04 16.05 -7.11
N GLU A 177 -4.83 16.71 -5.97
CA GLU A 177 -4.00 17.93 -5.90
C GLU A 177 -2.52 17.67 -6.19
N TRP A 178 -2.00 16.49 -5.83
CA TRP A 178 -0.65 16.07 -6.23
C TRP A 178 -0.57 15.90 -7.74
N LEU A 179 -1.49 15.11 -8.31
CA LEU A 179 -1.55 14.89 -9.76
C LEU A 179 -1.79 16.21 -10.52
N LYS A 180 -2.67 17.08 -10.01
CA LYS A 180 -2.95 18.42 -10.55
C LYS A 180 -1.72 19.30 -10.53
N SER A 181 -0.97 19.28 -9.44
CA SER A 181 0.28 20.04 -9.38
C SER A 181 1.28 19.57 -10.44
N LYS A 182 1.29 18.28 -10.82
CA LYS A 182 2.14 17.73 -11.87
C LYS A 182 1.66 17.97 -13.30
N PHE A 183 0.38 18.25 -13.52
CA PHE A 183 -0.20 18.33 -14.88
C PHE A 183 -0.79 19.70 -15.23
N ARG A 184 -1.09 20.57 -14.25
CA ARG A 184 -1.76 21.84 -14.51
C ARG A 184 -0.79 22.90 -15.04
N ARG A 185 -1.12 23.44 -16.22
CA ARG A 185 -0.54 24.66 -16.80
C ARG A 185 -0.85 25.88 -15.93
N GLY A 186 0.16 26.69 -15.64
CA GLY A 186 -0.02 27.98 -14.95
C GLY A 186 -0.51 29.07 -15.90
N ASP A 187 -1.82 29.17 -16.15
CA ASP A 187 -2.41 30.28 -16.95
C ASP A 187 -2.74 31.54 -16.12
N SER A 188 -2.31 31.56 -14.86
CA SER A 188 -2.40 32.74 -13.99
C SER A 188 -1.00 33.00 -13.42
N VAL A 189 -0.76 34.22 -12.98
CA VAL A 189 0.46 34.82 -12.38
C VAL A 189 1.12 33.96 -11.25
N TYR A 190 0.56 32.79 -10.94
CA TYR A 190 1.07 31.75 -10.06
C TYR A 190 1.62 30.56 -10.87
N ARG A 191 2.94 30.56 -11.13
CA ARG A 191 3.69 29.37 -11.53
C ARG A 191 3.55 28.30 -10.43
N SER A 192 2.90 27.18 -10.73
CA SER A 192 3.08 25.96 -9.94
C SER A 192 4.20 25.15 -10.59
N GLY A 193 5.43 25.29 -10.07
CA GLY A 193 6.67 24.68 -10.60
C GLY A 193 6.72 23.15 -10.66
N GLN A 194 5.60 22.47 -10.42
CA GLN A 194 5.51 21.02 -10.37
C GLN A 194 5.19 20.35 -11.71
N PHE A 195 4.53 21.08 -12.61
CA PHE A 195 4.34 20.67 -14.01
C PHE A 195 5.68 20.48 -14.73
N HIS A 196 6.65 21.34 -14.37
CA HIS A 196 7.97 21.34 -14.97
C HIS A 196 8.84 20.13 -14.57
N LEU A 197 8.56 19.44 -13.45
CA LEU A 197 9.36 18.29 -12.99
C LEU A 197 9.40 17.13 -13.99
N TYR A 198 8.33 16.96 -14.76
CA TYR A 198 8.20 15.85 -15.69
C TYR A 198 8.07 16.31 -17.15
N ASP A 199 7.85 17.60 -17.40
CA ASP A 199 7.94 18.25 -18.71
C ASP A 199 9.42 18.39 -19.13
N ALA A 200 10.00 17.29 -19.59
CA ALA A 200 11.42 17.11 -19.90
C ALA A 200 11.85 17.85 -21.17
N ASN A 201 10.91 18.09 -22.10
CA ASN A 201 11.17 18.84 -23.33
C ASN A 201 10.87 20.35 -23.18
N GLY A 202 10.26 20.78 -22.07
CA GLY A 202 9.99 22.19 -21.77
C GLY A 202 8.98 22.83 -22.73
N ASP A 203 8.20 22.02 -23.44
CA ASP A 203 7.21 22.49 -24.40
C ASP A 203 5.89 22.90 -23.73
N ASN A 204 5.84 22.78 -22.39
CA ASN A 204 4.69 23.06 -21.56
C ASN A 204 3.47 22.22 -21.92
N ILE A 205 3.72 20.97 -22.29
CA ILE A 205 2.75 19.93 -22.63
C ILE A 205 3.17 18.65 -21.92
N VAL A 206 2.21 17.89 -21.38
CA VAL A 206 2.53 16.52 -20.92
C VAL A 206 2.43 15.55 -22.09
N SER A 207 3.55 14.99 -22.50
CA SER A 207 3.63 13.92 -23.48
C SER A 207 3.29 12.53 -22.87
N GLU A 208 3.18 11.51 -23.73
CA GLU A 208 2.89 10.14 -23.30
C GLU A 208 3.97 9.61 -22.36
N ALA A 209 5.24 9.93 -22.66
CA ALA A 209 6.37 9.49 -21.86
C ALA A 209 6.36 10.13 -20.47
N GLU A 210 6.01 11.41 -20.39
CA GLU A 210 6.05 12.19 -19.15
C GLU A 210 4.86 11.84 -18.24
N SER A 211 3.67 11.70 -18.82
CA SER A 211 2.50 11.20 -18.08
C SER A 211 2.74 9.80 -17.52
N LYS A 212 3.37 8.92 -18.31
CA LYS A 212 3.76 7.59 -17.85
C LYS A 212 4.74 7.66 -16.67
N LEU A 213 5.77 8.51 -16.73
CA LEU A 213 6.72 8.68 -15.63
C LEU A 213 6.04 9.18 -14.35
N ILE A 214 5.09 10.12 -14.44
CA ILE A 214 4.33 10.61 -13.29
C ILE A 214 3.51 9.47 -12.66
N LEU A 215 2.77 8.72 -13.48
CA LEU A 215 1.94 7.61 -13.01
C LEU A 215 2.78 6.48 -12.42
N ASP A 216 3.87 6.10 -13.09
CA ASP A 216 4.81 5.07 -12.62
C ASP A 216 5.47 5.47 -11.30
N SER A 217 5.80 6.75 -11.11
CA SER A 217 6.31 7.29 -9.85
C SER A 217 5.30 7.16 -8.70
N MET A 218 4.02 7.47 -8.95
CA MET A 218 2.95 7.28 -7.96
C MET A 218 2.73 5.80 -7.61
N ILE A 219 2.80 4.91 -8.59
CA ILE A 219 2.70 3.46 -8.40
C ILE A 219 3.87 2.96 -7.55
N ALA A 220 5.10 3.34 -7.91
CA ALA A 220 6.31 2.94 -7.20
C ALA A 220 6.29 3.38 -5.73
N THR A 221 5.85 4.62 -5.48
CA THR A 221 5.73 5.16 -4.11
C THR A 221 4.74 4.34 -3.27
N GLN A 222 3.56 4.03 -3.82
CA GLN A 222 2.56 3.22 -3.11
C GLN A 222 3.03 1.78 -2.86
N LYS A 223 3.79 1.18 -3.79
CA LYS A 223 4.43 -0.13 -3.57
C LYS A 223 5.45 -0.09 -2.45
N ALA A 224 6.27 0.96 -2.39
CA ALA A 224 7.26 1.13 -1.32
C ALA A 224 6.57 1.22 0.05
N VAL A 225 5.52 2.05 0.15
CA VAL A 225 4.71 2.20 1.37
C VAL A 225 4.12 0.86 1.81
N MET A 226 3.46 0.12 0.91
CA MET A 226 2.88 -1.19 1.27
C MET A 226 3.94 -2.21 1.68
N THR A 227 5.09 -2.21 1.00
CA THR A 227 6.20 -3.11 1.33
C THR A 227 6.71 -2.85 2.75
N GLU A 228 6.88 -1.58 3.11
CA GLU A 228 7.25 -1.18 4.47
C GLU A 228 6.19 -1.57 5.50
N ILE A 229 4.90 -1.34 5.21
CA ILE A 229 3.79 -1.69 6.10
C ILE A 229 3.82 -3.17 6.44
N PHE A 230 3.84 -4.06 5.43
CA PHE A 230 3.88 -5.49 5.67
C PHE A 230 5.18 -5.98 6.30
N ALA A 231 6.31 -5.29 6.09
CA ALA A 231 7.57 -5.67 6.70
C ALA A 231 7.67 -5.32 8.19
N THR A 232 7.06 -4.20 8.61
CA THR A 232 7.34 -3.60 9.94
C THR A 232 6.14 -3.53 10.87
N HIS A 233 4.94 -3.39 10.32
CA HIS A 233 3.73 -3.05 11.09
C HIS A 233 2.66 -4.16 11.10
N VAL A 234 2.94 -5.35 10.57
CA VAL A 234 1.97 -6.45 10.49
C VAL A 234 2.49 -7.70 11.18
N GLU A 235 1.62 -8.36 11.96
CA GLU A 235 1.92 -9.58 12.68
C GLU A 235 1.51 -10.85 11.92
N ASN A 236 1.92 -12.01 12.44
CA ASN A 236 1.50 -13.33 11.96
C ASN A 236 1.87 -13.64 10.49
N LEU A 237 2.79 -12.86 9.92
CA LEU A 237 3.28 -13.08 8.57
C LEU A 237 4.32 -14.22 8.51
N PRO A 238 4.40 -14.94 7.37
CA PRO A 238 5.39 -15.99 7.19
C PRO A 238 6.81 -15.41 7.14
N LYS A 239 7.82 -16.22 7.48
CA LYS A 239 9.25 -15.80 7.46
C LYS A 239 9.75 -15.27 6.11
N LYS A 240 9.09 -15.60 5.00
CA LYS A 240 9.44 -15.15 3.64
C LYS A 240 8.43 -14.13 3.09
N HIS A 241 7.71 -13.43 3.97
CA HIS A 241 6.62 -12.53 3.57
C HIS A 241 7.07 -11.45 2.59
N GLU A 242 8.23 -10.83 2.77
CA GLU A 242 8.77 -9.82 1.82
C GLU A 242 8.86 -10.36 0.39
N LYS A 243 9.41 -11.56 0.21
CA LYS A 243 9.53 -12.20 -1.11
C LYS A 243 8.19 -12.62 -1.68
N LEU A 244 7.28 -13.07 -0.82
CA LEU A 244 5.93 -13.43 -1.24
C LEU A 244 5.16 -12.19 -1.67
N PHE A 245 5.25 -11.11 -0.89
CA PHE A 245 4.59 -9.85 -1.17
C PHE A 245 5.12 -9.19 -2.45
N ALA A 246 6.44 -9.13 -2.63
CA ALA A 246 7.03 -8.62 -3.87
C ALA A 246 6.55 -9.40 -5.11
N LYS A 247 6.41 -10.73 -4.98
CA LYS A 247 5.83 -11.55 -6.04
C LYS A 247 4.36 -11.19 -6.28
N SER A 248 3.57 -11.03 -5.22
CA SER A 248 2.15 -10.65 -5.31
C SER A 248 1.96 -9.28 -5.94
N LEU A 249 2.80 -8.29 -5.64
CA LEU A 249 2.77 -6.99 -6.31
C LEU A 249 2.93 -7.12 -7.82
N SER A 250 3.91 -7.92 -8.28
CA SER A 250 4.15 -8.13 -9.71
C SER A 250 3.03 -8.91 -10.39
N GLU A 251 2.47 -9.93 -9.73
CA GLU A 251 1.33 -10.67 -10.26
C GLU A 251 0.07 -9.80 -10.29
N GLU A 252 -0.15 -8.96 -9.27
CA GLU A 252 -1.30 -8.07 -9.20
C GLU A 252 -1.23 -6.99 -10.28
N ASP A 253 -0.07 -6.35 -10.51
CA ASP A 253 0.10 -5.40 -11.62
C ASP A 253 -0.34 -6.00 -12.97
N PHE A 254 -0.03 -7.29 -13.18
CA PHE A 254 -0.43 -8.02 -14.38
C PHE A 254 -1.94 -8.32 -14.38
N LYS A 255 -2.49 -8.79 -13.26
CA LYS A 255 -3.92 -9.14 -13.10
C LYS A 255 -4.83 -7.91 -13.26
N SER A 256 -4.53 -6.81 -12.58
CA SER A 256 -5.28 -5.55 -12.71
C SER A 256 -4.87 -4.73 -13.94
N LYS A 257 -3.94 -5.25 -14.76
CA LYS A 257 -3.45 -4.62 -16.00
C LYS A 257 -2.97 -3.18 -15.78
N ILE A 258 -2.30 -2.92 -14.66
CA ILE A 258 -1.81 -1.58 -14.30
C ILE A 258 -1.00 -0.92 -15.43
N PRO A 259 -0.05 -1.62 -16.10
CA PRO A 259 0.69 -1.02 -17.22
C PRO A 259 -0.20 -0.63 -18.41
N GLU A 260 -1.29 -1.38 -18.65
CA GLU A 260 -2.25 -1.06 -19.71
C GLU A 260 -3.11 0.14 -19.31
N LYS A 261 -3.59 0.18 -18.06
CA LYS A 261 -4.33 1.33 -17.52
C LYS A 261 -3.52 2.62 -17.62
N VAL A 262 -2.24 2.59 -17.24
CA VAL A 262 -1.32 3.73 -17.38
C VAL A 262 -1.26 4.23 -18.83
N ARG A 263 -1.17 3.31 -19.81
CA ARG A 263 -1.21 3.68 -21.24
C ARG A 263 -2.57 4.24 -21.65
N CYS A 264 -3.67 3.65 -21.19
CA CYS A 264 -5.04 4.06 -21.51
C CYS A 264 -5.37 5.47 -21.02
N VAL A 265 -4.92 5.85 -19.82
CA VAL A 265 -5.13 7.21 -19.27
C VAL A 265 -4.64 8.28 -20.26
N PHE A 266 -3.50 8.07 -20.90
CA PHE A 266 -3.00 9.02 -21.89
C PHE A 266 -3.70 8.89 -23.26
N HIS A 267 -4.00 7.66 -23.67
CA HIS A 267 -4.59 7.36 -24.97
C HIS A 267 -6.02 7.92 -25.11
N PHE A 268 -6.80 7.85 -24.03
CA PHE A 268 -8.22 8.23 -24.01
C PHE A 268 -8.49 9.63 -23.46
N ALA A 269 -7.50 10.30 -22.86
CA ALA A 269 -7.62 11.71 -22.56
C ALA A 269 -7.83 12.50 -23.87
N ASN A 270 -8.96 13.19 -23.98
CA ASN A 270 -9.31 13.97 -25.16
C ASN A 270 -8.22 15.02 -25.42
N LYS A 271 -7.72 15.07 -26.65
CA LYS A 271 -6.65 15.97 -27.05
C LYS A 271 -7.27 17.21 -27.66
N LEU A 272 -6.87 18.39 -27.21
CA LEU A 272 -7.46 19.66 -27.63
C LEU A 272 -7.10 20.09 -29.06
N ASP A 273 -6.10 19.45 -29.69
CA ASP A 273 -5.55 19.88 -30.97
C ASP A 273 -5.34 18.72 -31.96
N GLU A 274 -5.38 19.03 -33.26
CA GLU A 274 -5.15 18.09 -34.37
C GLU A 274 -3.72 17.49 -34.30
N GLU A 275 -2.78 18.21 -33.68
CA GLU A 275 -1.40 17.78 -33.41
C GLU A 275 -1.24 16.86 -32.18
N ARG A 276 -2.30 16.56 -31.43
CA ARG A 276 -2.29 15.67 -30.24
C ARG A 276 -1.41 16.14 -29.08
N LYS A 277 -1.22 17.46 -28.94
CA LYS A 277 -0.20 18.07 -28.08
C LYS A 277 -0.72 18.82 -26.85
N THR A 278 -1.98 18.80 -26.47
CA THR A 278 -2.42 19.58 -25.30
C THR A 278 -3.49 18.85 -24.53
N TYR A 279 -3.21 18.60 -23.26
CA TYR A 279 -4.19 18.14 -22.29
C TYR A 279 -4.62 19.32 -21.45
N ASP A 280 -5.92 19.61 -21.48
CA ASP A 280 -6.53 20.27 -20.34
C ASP A 280 -6.38 19.34 -19.13
N TRP A 281 -6.00 19.88 -17.97
CA TRP A 281 -5.95 19.13 -16.72
C TRP A 281 -7.29 18.41 -16.48
N GLU A 282 -8.40 19.08 -16.80
CA GLU A 282 -9.74 18.53 -16.60
C GLU A 282 -9.98 17.28 -17.47
N LEU A 283 -9.51 17.28 -18.72
CA LEU A 283 -9.64 16.14 -19.63
C LEU A 283 -8.74 14.97 -19.24
N PHE A 284 -7.54 15.25 -18.73
CA PHE A 284 -6.66 14.21 -18.19
C PHE A 284 -7.23 13.62 -16.90
N GLU A 285 -7.74 14.45 -16.00
CA GLU A 285 -8.37 14.02 -14.75
C GLU A 285 -9.58 13.11 -15.02
N ASP A 286 -10.42 13.47 -16.01
CA ASP A 286 -11.56 12.66 -16.42
C ASP A 286 -11.12 11.30 -16.99
N SER A 287 -10.10 11.27 -17.84
CA SER A 287 -9.56 10.01 -18.35
C SER A 287 -8.88 9.16 -17.28
N GLN A 288 -8.17 9.78 -16.34
CA GLN A 288 -7.58 9.09 -15.19
C GLN A 288 -8.68 8.44 -14.34
N LYS A 289 -9.77 9.16 -14.06
CA LYS A 289 -10.91 8.62 -13.31
C LYS A 289 -11.63 7.50 -14.06
N ALA A 290 -11.72 7.58 -15.39
CA ALA A 290 -12.37 6.56 -16.21
C ALA A 290 -11.53 5.27 -16.34
N GLU A 291 -10.25 5.42 -16.69
CA GLU A 291 -9.39 4.30 -17.08
C GLU A 291 -8.59 3.72 -15.90
N PHE A 292 -8.25 4.55 -14.91
CA PHE A 292 -7.47 4.14 -13.76
C PHE A 292 -8.00 4.72 -12.43
N PRO A 293 -9.27 4.42 -12.08
CA PRO A 293 -9.90 4.98 -10.87
C PRO A 293 -9.15 4.63 -9.59
N GLU A 294 -8.45 3.50 -9.53
CA GLU A 294 -7.78 3.01 -8.31
C GLU A 294 -6.42 3.67 -8.04
N LEU A 295 -5.90 4.52 -8.94
CA LEU A 295 -4.58 5.13 -8.83
C LEU A 295 -4.35 5.85 -7.48
N HIS A 296 -5.39 6.48 -6.94
CA HIS A 296 -5.34 7.21 -5.66
C HIS A 296 -5.24 6.29 -4.43
N ASN A 297 -5.56 5.00 -4.55
CA ASN A 297 -5.48 4.04 -3.44
C ASN A 297 -5.09 2.64 -3.94
N LEU A 298 -3.91 2.55 -4.57
CA LEU A 298 -3.30 1.27 -4.93
C LEU A 298 -2.88 0.48 -3.68
N LEU A 299 -2.73 1.13 -2.52
CA LEU A 299 -2.49 0.44 -1.25
C LEU A 299 -3.55 -0.64 -1.00
N ALA A 300 -4.83 -0.31 -1.21
CA ALA A 300 -5.94 -1.27 -1.08
C ALA A 300 -5.90 -2.37 -2.15
N VAL A 301 -5.56 -2.04 -3.40
CA VAL A 301 -5.42 -3.01 -4.50
C VAL A 301 -4.32 -4.03 -4.16
N TYR A 302 -3.16 -3.56 -3.70
CA TYR A 302 -2.02 -4.41 -3.36
C TYR A 302 -2.25 -5.24 -2.10
N ALA A 303 -2.88 -4.68 -1.07
CA ALA A 303 -3.26 -5.44 0.12
C ALA A 303 -4.22 -6.58 -0.24
N LYS A 304 -5.24 -6.30 -1.07
CA LYS A 304 -6.18 -7.30 -1.57
C LYS A 304 -5.50 -8.36 -2.44
N GLY A 305 -4.66 -7.96 -3.39
CA GLY A 305 -3.92 -8.90 -4.24
C GLY A 305 -3.05 -9.85 -3.44
N PHE A 306 -2.40 -9.35 -2.38
CA PHE A 306 -1.65 -10.18 -1.45
C PHE A 306 -2.56 -11.15 -0.67
N TYR A 307 -3.69 -10.68 -0.14
CA TYR A 307 -4.68 -11.54 0.51
C TYR A 307 -5.13 -12.69 -0.41
N ASP A 308 -5.57 -12.37 -1.64
CA ASP A 308 -6.10 -13.33 -2.60
C ASP A 308 -5.07 -14.41 -2.96
N GLU A 309 -3.80 -14.04 -3.12
CA GLU A 309 -2.73 -15.00 -3.40
C GLU A 309 -2.43 -15.93 -2.21
N ARG A 310 -2.44 -15.37 -0.99
CA ARG A 310 -2.23 -16.17 0.23
C ARG A 310 -3.42 -17.10 0.47
N PHE A 311 -4.65 -16.62 0.24
CA PHE A 311 -5.86 -17.43 0.31
C PHE A 311 -5.81 -18.60 -0.67
N THR A 312 -5.55 -18.32 -1.96
CA THR A 312 -5.41 -19.33 -3.01
C THR A 312 -4.31 -20.36 -2.68
N PHE A 313 -3.20 -19.91 -2.08
CA PHE A 313 -2.14 -20.81 -1.63
C PHE A 313 -2.64 -21.81 -0.57
N TYR A 314 -3.42 -21.33 0.40
CA TYR A 314 -3.99 -22.18 1.46
C TYR A 314 -5.08 -23.12 0.93
N GLU A 315 -5.93 -22.65 0.01
CA GLU A 315 -6.91 -23.50 -0.68
C GLU A 315 -6.23 -24.67 -1.39
N ARG A 316 -5.23 -24.40 -2.24
CA ARG A 316 -4.45 -25.43 -2.94
C ARG A 316 -3.74 -26.38 -1.97
N LYS A 317 -3.30 -25.88 -0.82
CA LYS A 317 -2.66 -26.71 0.21
C LYS A 317 -3.66 -27.63 0.91
N GLN A 318 -4.86 -27.14 1.20
CA GLN A 318 -5.95 -27.92 1.79
C GLN A 318 -6.48 -28.97 0.82
N GLU A 319 -6.66 -28.62 -0.46
CA GLU A 319 -7.07 -29.54 -1.51
C GLU A 319 -6.06 -30.70 -1.65
N LYS A 320 -4.76 -30.40 -1.75
CA LYS A 320 -3.70 -31.41 -1.81
C LYS A 320 -3.71 -32.35 -0.59
N ARG A 321 -3.97 -31.82 0.61
CA ARG A 321 -4.09 -32.64 1.83
C ARG A 321 -5.32 -33.54 1.76
N SER A 322 -6.47 -33.00 1.38
CA SER A 322 -7.72 -33.76 1.20
C SER A 322 -7.54 -34.91 0.22
N THR A 323 -6.93 -34.66 -0.93
CA THR A 323 -6.63 -35.70 -1.94
C THR A 323 -5.70 -36.78 -1.40
N ARG A 324 -4.64 -36.41 -0.65
CA ARG A 324 -3.74 -37.39 -0.02
C ARG A 324 -4.47 -38.24 1.02
N TYR A 325 -5.34 -37.65 1.83
CA TYR A 325 -6.13 -38.40 2.83
C TYR A 325 -7.13 -39.34 2.17
N LYS A 326 -7.84 -38.88 1.13
CA LYS A 326 -8.74 -39.75 0.35
C LYS A 326 -7.98 -40.91 -0.28
N GLY A 327 -6.79 -40.67 -0.83
CA GLY A 327 -5.92 -41.71 -1.38
C GLY A 327 -5.45 -42.71 -0.32
N LEU A 328 -5.05 -42.23 0.87
CA LEU A 328 -4.63 -43.10 1.98
C LEU A 328 -5.79 -43.95 2.52
N LEU A 329 -6.98 -43.36 2.66
CA LEU A 329 -8.18 -44.09 3.08
C LEU A 329 -8.59 -45.15 2.05
N LEU A 330 -8.51 -44.83 0.75
CA LEU A 330 -8.77 -45.79 -0.31
C LEU A 330 -7.77 -46.95 -0.26
N ALA A 331 -6.47 -46.67 -0.11
CA ALA A 331 -5.44 -47.70 -0.01
C ALA A 331 -5.64 -48.59 1.24
N ALA A 332 -6.01 -48.00 2.38
CA ALA A 332 -6.32 -48.75 3.60
C ALA A 332 -7.57 -49.63 3.44
N ALA A 333 -8.61 -49.13 2.76
CA ALA A 333 -9.83 -49.89 2.49
C ALA A 333 -9.56 -51.08 1.55
N ILE A 334 -8.75 -50.88 0.50
CA ILE A 334 -8.31 -51.98 -0.39
C ILE A 334 -7.50 -53.00 0.41
N GLY A 335 -6.50 -52.58 1.18
CA GLY A 335 -5.67 -53.49 1.97
C GLY A 335 -6.46 -54.29 3.01
N LEU A 336 -7.46 -53.69 3.66
CA LEU A 336 -8.38 -54.42 4.55
C LEU A 336 -9.27 -55.40 3.79
N GLY A 337 -9.77 -55.00 2.61
CA GLY A 337 -10.54 -55.88 1.74
C GLY A 337 -9.74 -57.10 1.27
N ASP A 338 -8.50 -56.89 0.82
CA ASP A 338 -7.60 -57.95 0.39
C ASP A 338 -7.23 -58.88 1.55
N TYR A 339 -6.99 -58.33 2.75
CA TYR A 339 -6.73 -59.13 3.96
C TYR A 339 -7.94 -60.01 4.33
N ILE A 340 -9.15 -59.46 4.33
CA ILE A 340 -10.37 -60.23 4.64
C ILE A 340 -10.58 -61.33 3.60
N THR A 341 -10.34 -61.03 2.31
CA THR A 341 -10.49 -62.01 1.22
C THR A 341 -9.41 -63.10 1.24
N ALA A 342 -8.23 -62.82 1.81
CA ALA A 342 -7.16 -63.79 1.92
C ALA A 342 -7.26 -64.70 3.17
N VAL A 343 -8.03 -64.28 4.19
CA VAL A 343 -8.19 -64.99 5.48
C VAL A 343 -9.45 -65.86 5.52
N ILE A 344 -10.47 -65.52 4.71
CA ILE A 344 -11.66 -66.33 4.45
C ILE A 344 -11.36 -67.26 3.27
#